data_AF-Q822D0-F1
#
_entry.id   AF-Q822D0-F1
#
_cell.length_a   1.000
_cell.length_b   1.000
_cell.length_c   1.000
_cell.angle_alpha   90.00
_cell.angle_beta   90.00
_cell.angle_gamma   90.00
#
_symmetry.space_group_name_H-M   'P 1'
#
loop_
_entity.id
_entity.type
_entity.pdbx_description
1 polymer ?
#
loop_
_entity_poly.entity_id
_entity_poly.type
_entity_poly.pdbx_seq_one_letter_code
_entity_poly.pdbx_strand_id
1 'polypeptide(L)'
;MGFEAMHVFNKHLYRKVYQGFRWETLLGRCRSFSIEWVFLSSIVLIFCGLGCASIVDATLLLLTMCFSALALVASVYFRFWGYGVVSCLFLSVYYYKYIATYSSLLWALGLSTAFLLSWGIFVFGISLIDEENDEQKQKYDQLSNEYTEIQVAYDKVVHDKAMACEFLEKRAQALESELQEYRALLQASCKKQEHMALDLQILADQKNSWLEDYAVLHNEYVRLVAGDETTSVFSWVSGKETFSSNESKDAELWLRTLREKDEKVSSLENKLIEEKLLRTTLEEECHSLKSHVQEVDQLRVRLEECQNFLHQKDEEIAQLNALVNEQKAIVIETPAIDVELKSYKDKYLQLREQFAEKTETLAEVRKELFLVREEYLALQKQEEITSSFADMKDIEMIQNLLAHIEGLEEEITSLEELVSHNLSQ
;
A
#
# COMPACT_ATOMS: atom_id res chain seq x y z
N MET A 1 -29.49 -39.80 48.48
CA MET A 1 -29.31 -38.33 48.42
C MET A 1 -28.11 -37.97 49.26
N GLY A 2 -27.00 -37.49 48.67
CA GLY A 2 -25.86 -37.04 49.48
C GLY A 2 -24.45 -37.08 48.90
N PHE A 3 -24.22 -37.29 47.60
CA PHE A 3 -22.85 -37.28 47.06
C PHE A 3 -22.63 -36.53 45.73
N GLU A 4 -23.65 -35.93 45.12
CA GLU A 4 -23.47 -35.19 43.85
C GLU A 4 -23.22 -33.68 44.04
N ALA A 5 -23.51 -33.12 45.23
CA ALA A 5 -23.33 -31.68 45.48
C ALA A 5 -21.86 -31.27 45.73
N MET A 6 -20.96 -32.20 46.04
CA MET A 6 -19.58 -31.88 46.42
C MET A 6 -18.63 -31.71 45.21
N HIS A 7 -18.96 -32.29 44.05
CA HIS A 7 -18.13 -32.15 42.84
C HIS A 7 -18.40 -30.87 42.03
N VAL A 8 -19.55 -30.22 42.22
CA VAL A 8 -19.88 -28.97 41.50
C VAL A 8 -19.21 -27.76 42.16
N PHE A 9 -19.10 -27.75 43.50
CA PHE A 9 -18.45 -26.65 44.22
C PHE A 9 -16.93 -26.59 43.99
N ASN A 10 -16.28 -27.73 43.78
CA ASN A 10 -14.83 -27.76 43.54
C ASN A 10 -14.46 -27.32 42.11
N LYS A 11 -15.34 -27.54 41.12
CA LYS A 11 -15.10 -27.11 39.73
C LYS A 11 -15.27 -25.61 39.55
N HIS A 12 -16.17 -24.98 40.32
CA HIS A 12 -16.36 -23.52 40.27
C HIS A 12 -15.24 -22.75 40.99
N LEU A 13 -14.70 -23.30 42.08
CA LEU A 13 -13.50 -22.79 42.75
C LEU A 13 -12.24 -23.01 41.90
N TYR A 14 -12.08 -24.18 41.26
CA TYR A 14 -10.98 -24.40 40.32
C TYR A 14 -11.05 -23.45 39.13
N ARG A 15 -12.23 -23.16 38.58
CA ARG A 15 -12.37 -22.19 37.48
C ARG A 15 -12.13 -20.75 37.92
N LYS A 16 -12.34 -20.42 39.20
CA LYS A 16 -12.04 -19.08 39.76
C LYS A 16 -10.57 -18.91 40.15
N VAL A 17 -9.87 -19.99 40.47
CA VAL A 17 -8.44 -19.98 40.81
C VAL A 17 -7.56 -20.15 39.57
N TYR A 18 -8.02 -20.88 38.54
CA TYR A 18 -7.32 -21.07 37.26
C TYR A 18 -7.80 -20.16 36.13
N GLN A 19 -8.84 -19.33 36.33
CA GLN A 19 -8.92 -18.08 35.58
C GLN A 19 -7.80 -17.20 36.12
N GLY A 20 -6.61 -17.38 35.54
CA GLY A 20 -5.51 -16.44 35.65
C GLY A 20 -6.10 -15.05 35.59
N PHE A 21 -5.76 -14.27 36.62
CA PHE A 21 -6.06 -12.86 36.78
C PHE A 21 -6.33 -12.24 35.40
N ARG A 22 -7.59 -11.93 35.10
CA ARG A 22 -8.06 -11.70 33.73
C ARG A 22 -7.56 -10.35 33.23
N TRP A 23 -6.28 -10.31 32.88
CA TRP A 23 -5.55 -9.14 32.41
C TRP A 23 -6.23 -8.54 31.18
N GLU A 24 -6.86 -9.35 30.32
CA GLU A 24 -7.62 -8.89 29.14
C GLU A 24 -8.66 -7.81 29.45
N THR A 25 -9.34 -7.90 30.61
CA THR A 25 -10.35 -6.91 31.04
C THR A 25 -9.74 -5.62 31.60
N LEU A 26 -8.51 -5.67 32.11
CA LEU A 26 -7.74 -4.48 32.49
C LEU A 26 -7.02 -3.89 31.26
N LEU A 27 -6.50 -4.73 30.37
CA LEU A 27 -5.90 -4.41 29.06
C LEU A 27 -6.89 -3.65 28.17
N GLY A 28 -8.14 -4.10 28.10
CA GLY A 28 -9.21 -3.39 27.39
C GLY A 28 -9.51 -1.99 27.96
N ARG A 29 -9.28 -1.76 29.25
CA ARG A 29 -9.36 -0.42 29.88
C ARG A 29 -8.07 0.38 29.77
N CYS A 30 -6.92 -0.26 29.65
CA CYS A 30 -5.62 0.37 29.42
C CYS A 30 -5.37 0.73 27.96
N ARG A 31 -6.20 0.25 27.01
CA ARG A 31 -6.18 0.61 25.58
C ARG A 31 -6.41 2.11 25.30
N SER A 32 -6.76 2.90 26.33
CA SER A 32 -6.85 4.35 26.29
C SER A 32 -5.53 5.08 26.63
N PHE A 33 -4.52 4.37 27.12
CA PHE A 33 -3.19 4.90 27.34
C PHE A 33 -2.29 4.52 26.16
N SER A 34 -1.70 5.51 25.49
CA SER A 34 -0.64 5.27 24.49
C SER A 34 0.44 4.39 25.12
N ILE A 35 0.99 3.46 24.34
CA ILE A 35 2.13 2.62 24.74
C ILE A 35 3.27 3.52 25.29
N GLU A 36 3.45 4.71 24.70
CA GLU A 36 4.38 5.73 25.15
C GLU A 36 4.15 6.19 26.60
N TRP A 37 2.89 6.30 27.04
CA TRP A 37 2.53 6.67 28.42
C TRP A 37 2.87 5.56 29.42
N VAL A 38 2.79 4.29 29.02
CA VAL A 38 3.16 3.15 29.87
C VAL A 38 4.68 3.19 30.14
N PHE A 39 5.49 3.44 29.12
CA PHE A 39 6.94 3.57 29.29
C PHE A 39 7.34 4.85 30.03
N LEU A 40 6.72 5.99 29.72
CA LEU A 40 6.98 7.25 30.41
C LEU A 40 6.63 7.17 31.90
N SER A 41 5.50 6.54 32.26
CA SER A 41 5.12 6.37 33.67
C SER A 41 6.10 5.47 34.43
N SER A 42 6.58 4.40 33.79
CA SER A 42 7.63 3.53 34.36
C SER A 42 8.92 4.32 34.60
N ILE A 43 9.39 5.09 33.62
CA ILE A 43 10.62 5.90 33.70
C ILE A 43 10.52 6.97 34.80
N VAL A 44 9.39 7.69 34.88
CA VAL A 44 9.14 8.69 35.92
C VAL A 44 9.19 8.03 37.31
N LEU A 45 8.61 6.84 37.48
CA LEU A 45 8.68 6.11 38.74
C LEU A 45 10.11 5.68 39.11
N ILE A 46 10.96 5.28 38.16
CA ILE A 46 12.39 4.98 38.42
C ILE A 46 13.12 6.23 38.89
N PHE A 47 12.96 7.36 38.18
CA PHE A 47 13.65 8.61 38.53
C PHE A 47 13.17 9.20 39.85
N CYS A 48 11.87 9.15 40.14
CA CYS A 48 11.33 9.54 41.44
C CYS A 48 11.85 8.60 42.55
N GLY A 49 11.91 7.29 42.31
CA GLY A 49 12.48 6.32 43.25
C GLY A 49 13.97 6.55 43.51
N LEU A 50 14.76 6.89 42.49
CA LEU A 50 16.17 7.24 42.60
C LEU A 50 16.39 8.56 43.36
N GLY A 51 15.53 9.56 43.13
CA GLY A 51 15.52 10.81 43.90
C GLY A 51 15.29 10.55 45.38
N CYS A 52 14.29 9.73 45.72
CA CYS A 52 14.02 9.33 47.11
C CYS A 52 15.18 8.52 47.72
N ALA A 53 15.81 7.62 46.96
CA ALA A 53 16.97 6.85 47.41
C ALA A 53 18.19 7.73 47.71
N SER A 54 18.40 8.79 46.91
CA SER A 54 19.53 9.73 47.05
C SER A 54 19.51 10.52 48.36
N ILE A 55 18.30 10.77 48.89
CA ILE A 55 18.10 11.49 50.15
C ILE A 55 18.45 10.60 51.35
N VAL A 56 18.33 9.28 51.20
CA VAL A 56 18.43 8.32 52.30
C VAL A 56 19.85 7.78 52.46
N ASP A 57 20.51 7.35 51.37
CA ASP A 57 21.91 6.87 51.38
C ASP A 57 22.47 6.75 49.95
N ALA A 58 23.71 7.21 49.74
CA ALA A 58 24.43 7.08 48.47
C ALA A 58 24.71 5.60 48.09
N THR A 59 24.87 4.71 49.06
CA THR A 59 25.11 3.28 48.78
C THR A 59 23.85 2.56 48.27
N LEU A 60 22.68 3.05 48.65
CA LEU A 60 21.38 2.56 48.19
C LEU A 60 21.16 2.92 46.71
N LEU A 61 21.60 4.11 46.29
CA LEU A 61 21.49 4.61 44.93
C LEU A 61 22.29 3.75 43.94
N LEU A 62 23.53 3.37 44.31
CA LEU A 62 24.37 2.54 43.43
C LEU A 62 23.80 1.11 43.29
N LEU A 63 23.20 0.59 44.36
CA LEU A 63 22.54 -0.71 44.35
C LEU A 63 21.25 -0.70 43.51
N THR A 64 20.39 0.31 43.66
CA THR A 64 19.15 0.43 42.89
C THR A 64 19.40 0.70 41.41
N MET A 65 20.45 1.46 41.06
CA MET A 65 20.89 1.64 39.66
C MET A 65 21.41 0.36 39.02
N CYS A 66 22.15 -0.46 39.77
CA CYS A 66 22.64 -1.75 39.26
C CYS A 66 21.48 -2.73 39.01
N PHE A 67 20.55 -2.84 39.95
CA PHE A 67 19.38 -3.70 39.80
C PHE A 67 18.38 -3.18 38.77
N SER A 68 18.24 -1.87 38.56
CA SER A 68 17.39 -1.33 37.48
C SER A 68 17.98 -1.60 36.10
N ALA A 69 19.30 -1.47 35.93
CA ALA A 69 19.97 -1.85 34.69
C ALA A 69 19.83 -3.36 34.41
N LEU A 70 20.02 -4.20 35.43
CA LEU A 70 19.82 -5.65 35.32
C LEU A 70 18.37 -6.02 35.03
N ALA A 71 17.40 -5.32 35.64
CA ALA A 71 15.98 -5.53 35.38
C ALA A 71 15.59 -5.16 33.95
N LEU A 72 16.13 -4.07 33.40
CA LEU A 72 15.93 -3.68 32.01
C LEU A 72 16.48 -4.75 31.06
N VAL A 73 17.73 -5.16 31.24
CA VAL A 73 18.36 -6.21 30.41
C VAL A 73 17.57 -7.53 30.54
N ALA A 74 17.23 -7.96 31.75
CA ALA A 74 16.47 -9.19 31.96
C ALA A 74 15.05 -9.12 31.40
N SER A 75 14.40 -7.95 31.42
CA SER A 75 13.06 -7.77 30.85
C SER A 75 13.05 -7.87 29.32
N VAL A 76 14.12 -7.41 28.66
CA VAL A 76 14.27 -7.53 27.20
C VAL A 76 14.58 -8.97 26.78
N TYR A 77 15.46 -9.67 27.50
CA TYR A 77 15.90 -11.01 27.10
C TYR A 77 15.03 -12.16 27.62
N PHE A 78 14.49 -12.05 28.84
CA PHE A 78 13.79 -13.14 29.54
C PHE A 78 12.34 -12.79 29.95
N ARG A 79 11.83 -11.64 29.50
CA ARG A 79 10.43 -11.18 29.69
C ARG A 79 9.98 -11.29 31.17
N PHE A 80 8.81 -11.87 31.42
CA PHE A 80 8.23 -12.05 32.76
C PHE A 80 9.08 -12.92 33.69
N TRP A 81 9.86 -13.85 33.15
CA TRP A 81 10.71 -14.72 33.96
C TRP A 81 11.95 -13.98 34.45
N GLY A 82 12.53 -13.13 33.60
CA GLY A 82 13.61 -12.21 33.97
C GLY A 82 13.19 -11.23 35.07
N TYR A 83 12.00 -10.65 34.94
CA TYR A 83 11.41 -9.79 35.97
C TYR A 83 11.28 -10.50 37.32
N GLY A 84 10.75 -11.73 37.33
CA GLY A 84 10.57 -12.51 38.56
C GLY A 84 11.89 -12.81 39.27
N VAL A 85 12.93 -13.22 38.51
CA VAL A 85 14.24 -13.55 39.07
C VAL A 85 14.95 -12.31 39.61
N VAL A 86 14.99 -11.21 38.84
CA VAL A 86 15.65 -9.97 39.28
C VAL A 86 14.91 -9.33 40.46
N SER A 87 13.58 -9.36 40.48
CA SER A 87 12.77 -8.86 41.58
C SER A 87 12.99 -9.65 42.88
N CYS A 88 13.07 -10.99 42.80
CA CYS A 88 13.36 -11.84 43.95
C CYS A 88 14.78 -11.61 44.50
N LEU A 89 15.78 -11.48 43.62
CA LEU A 89 17.16 -11.16 44.00
C LEU A 89 17.27 -9.78 44.64
N PHE A 90 16.61 -8.77 44.05
CA PHE A 90 16.55 -7.43 44.59
C PHE A 90 15.92 -7.43 45.99
N LEU A 91 14.76 -8.06 46.17
CA LEU A 91 14.10 -8.17 47.47
C LEU A 91 14.98 -8.88 48.50
N SER A 92 15.67 -9.95 48.14
CA SER A 92 16.56 -10.69 49.05
C SER A 92 17.74 -9.84 49.53
N VAL A 93 18.43 -9.17 48.60
CA VAL A 93 19.59 -8.32 48.91
C VAL A 93 19.16 -7.05 49.65
N TYR A 94 18.04 -6.44 49.25
CA TYR A 94 17.48 -5.25 49.87
C TYR A 94 16.99 -5.53 51.30
N TYR A 95 16.31 -6.66 51.50
CA TYR A 95 15.83 -7.10 52.82
C TYR A 95 16.99 -7.38 53.78
N TYR A 96 18.02 -8.10 53.33
CA TYR A 96 19.16 -8.47 54.17
C TYR A 96 19.97 -7.25 54.63
N LYS A 97 20.13 -6.24 53.77
CA LYS A 97 21.03 -5.11 54.02
C LYS A 97 20.37 -3.91 54.71
N TYR A 98 19.08 -3.67 54.49
CA TYR A 98 18.46 -2.38 54.87
C TYR A 98 17.25 -2.48 55.81
N ILE A 99 16.54 -3.61 55.88
CA ILE A 99 15.42 -3.76 56.82
C ILE A 99 15.88 -3.90 58.28
N ALA A 100 17.10 -4.41 58.50
CA ALA A 100 17.68 -4.52 59.85
C ALA A 100 18.25 -3.20 60.40
N THR A 101 18.47 -2.19 59.55
CA THR A 101 19.32 -1.02 59.86
C THR A 101 18.53 0.30 59.95
N TYR A 102 17.34 0.38 59.35
CA TYR A 102 16.53 1.60 59.30
C TYR A 102 15.36 1.61 60.30
N SER A 103 15.10 2.78 60.90
CA SER A 103 14.05 3.00 61.89
C SER A 103 12.63 3.10 61.33
N SER A 104 12.46 3.16 60.00
CA SER A 104 11.14 3.24 59.37
C SER A 104 10.96 2.19 58.27
N LEU A 105 10.35 1.06 58.65
CA LEU A 105 9.91 0.00 57.75
C LEU A 105 9.02 0.51 56.61
N LEU A 106 8.26 1.58 56.85
CA LEU A 106 7.35 2.18 55.86
C LEU A 106 8.10 2.77 54.65
N TRP A 107 9.22 3.47 54.89
CA TRP A 107 10.03 4.02 53.80
C TRP A 107 10.75 2.94 53.01
N ALA A 108 11.30 1.94 53.71
CA ALA A 108 11.98 0.82 53.06
C ALA A 108 11.02 -0.01 52.18
N LEU A 109 9.82 -0.29 52.67
CA LEU A 109 8.78 -1.00 51.92
C LEU A 109 8.24 -0.16 50.76
N GLY A 110 7.99 1.14 50.98
CA GLY A 110 7.49 2.04 49.93
C GLY A 110 8.45 2.20 48.76
N LEU A 111 9.76 2.28 49.04
CA LEU A 111 10.77 2.38 47.99
C LEU A 111 10.90 1.06 47.21
N SER A 112 10.89 -0.08 47.91
CA SER A 112 10.95 -1.40 47.25
C SER A 112 9.72 -1.66 46.37
N THR A 113 8.52 -1.29 46.82
CA THR A 113 7.30 -1.50 46.02
C THR A 113 7.24 -0.57 44.82
N ALA A 114 7.74 0.67 44.93
CA ALA A 114 7.82 1.59 43.81
C ALA A 114 8.72 1.07 42.67
N PHE A 115 9.89 0.52 43.00
CA PHE A 115 10.79 -0.06 42.00
C PHE A 115 10.22 -1.34 41.36
N LEU A 116 9.60 -2.22 42.16
CA LEU A 116 8.94 -3.42 41.64
C LEU A 116 7.77 -3.07 40.72
N LEU A 117 6.94 -2.10 41.11
CA LEU A 117 5.84 -1.60 40.26
C LEU A 117 6.36 -1.00 38.95
N SER A 118 7.42 -0.20 39.01
CA SER A 118 8.01 0.40 37.82
C SER A 118 8.53 -0.64 36.84
N TRP A 119 9.27 -1.64 37.31
CA TRP A 119 9.75 -2.74 36.48
C TRP A 119 8.60 -3.60 35.94
N GLY A 120 7.56 -3.84 36.74
CA GLY A 120 6.37 -4.57 36.32
C GLY A 120 5.60 -3.86 35.20
N ILE A 121 5.45 -2.53 35.29
CA ILE A 121 4.84 -1.71 34.25
C ILE A 121 5.68 -1.75 32.96
N PHE A 122 7.01 -1.73 33.08
CA PHE A 122 7.92 -1.82 31.93
C PHE A 122 7.79 -3.15 31.18
N VAL A 123 7.78 -4.27 31.91
CA VAL A 123 7.63 -5.62 31.32
C VAL A 123 6.26 -5.79 30.69
N PHE A 124 5.23 -5.23 31.31
CA PHE A 124 3.88 -5.20 30.76
C PHE A 124 3.81 -4.40 29.45
N GLY A 125 4.51 -3.27 29.37
CA GLY A 125 4.64 -2.49 28.13
C GLY A 125 5.31 -3.27 27.00
N ILE A 126 6.35 -4.06 27.29
CA ILE A 126 7.01 -4.92 26.29
C ILE A 126 6.04 -5.99 25.78
N SER A 127 5.28 -6.63 26.68
CA SER A 127 4.31 -7.66 26.31
C SER A 127 3.19 -7.10 25.40
N LEU A 128 2.78 -5.86 25.63
CA LEU A 128 1.79 -5.16 24.81
C LEU A 128 2.30 -4.89 23.38
N ILE A 129 3.56 -4.47 23.26
CA ILE A 129 4.19 -4.25 21.94
C ILE A 129 4.30 -5.57 21.16
N ASP A 130 4.71 -6.65 21.83
CA ASP A 130 4.82 -7.97 21.20
C ASP A 130 3.45 -8.44 20.68
N GLU A 131 2.38 -8.28 21.46
CA GLU A 131 1.02 -8.64 21.06
C GLU A 131 0.51 -7.78 19.89
N GLU A 132 0.78 -6.46 19.88
CA GLU A 132 0.42 -5.60 18.75
C GLU A 132 1.21 -5.97 17.48
N ASN A 133 2.51 -6.27 17.61
CA ASN A 133 3.33 -6.71 16.49
C ASN A 133 2.83 -8.04 15.92
N ASP A 134 2.42 -8.98 16.76
CA ASP A 134 1.84 -10.26 16.33
C ASP A 134 0.48 -10.05 15.62
N GLU A 135 -0.40 -9.17 16.14
CA GLU A 135 -1.64 -8.79 15.46
C GLU A 135 -1.39 -8.11 14.11
N GLN A 136 -0.43 -7.18 14.03
CA GLN A 136 -0.06 -6.51 12.79
C GLN A 136 0.53 -7.49 11.77
N LYS A 137 1.37 -8.43 12.23
CA LYS A 137 1.93 -9.48 11.38
C LYS A 137 0.85 -10.41 10.84
N GLN A 138 -0.12 -10.82 11.66
CA GLN A 138 -1.26 -11.62 11.20
C GLN A 138 -2.09 -10.88 10.15
N LYS A 139 -2.35 -9.58 10.34
CA LYS A 139 -3.05 -8.75 9.33
C LYS A 139 -2.25 -8.66 8.03
N TYR A 140 -0.93 -8.50 8.13
CA TYR A 140 -0.05 -8.46 6.96
C TYR A 140 -0.06 -9.80 6.21
N ASP A 141 0.06 -10.91 6.92
CA ASP A 141 0.02 -12.26 6.34
C ASP A 141 -1.34 -12.54 5.68
N GLN A 142 -2.45 -12.11 6.31
CA GLN A 142 -3.79 -12.23 5.74
C GLN A 142 -3.92 -11.42 4.45
N LEU A 143 -3.49 -10.15 4.46
CA LEU A 143 -3.57 -9.27 3.30
C LEU A 143 -2.65 -9.73 2.16
N SER A 144 -1.48 -10.30 2.50
CA SER A 144 -0.58 -10.96 1.55
C SER A 144 -1.25 -12.16 0.90
N ASN A 145 -1.90 -13.03 1.69
CA ASN A 145 -2.61 -14.20 1.16
C ASN A 145 -3.76 -13.78 0.23
N GLU A 146 -4.57 -12.80 0.62
CA GLU A 146 -5.65 -12.24 -0.21
C GLU A 146 -5.09 -11.66 -1.53
N TYR A 147 -3.96 -10.95 -1.48
CA TYR A 147 -3.30 -10.45 -2.68
C TYR A 147 -2.84 -11.59 -3.61
N THR A 148 -2.22 -12.64 -3.07
CA THR A 148 -1.80 -13.79 -3.88
C THR A 148 -2.98 -14.54 -4.50
N GLU A 149 -4.10 -14.66 -3.79
CA GLU A 149 -5.31 -15.30 -4.32
C GLU A 149 -5.90 -14.50 -5.48
N ILE A 150 -5.99 -13.17 -5.33
CA ILE A 150 -6.42 -12.26 -6.39
C ILE A 150 -5.49 -12.36 -7.61
N GLN A 151 -4.19 -12.42 -7.39
CA GLN A 151 -3.21 -12.55 -8.47
C GLN A 151 -3.39 -13.85 -9.26
N VAL A 152 -3.54 -15.00 -8.58
CA VAL A 152 -3.78 -16.28 -9.25
C VAL A 152 -5.11 -16.28 -10.01
N ALA A 153 -6.16 -15.69 -9.44
CA ALA A 153 -7.45 -15.56 -10.13
C ALA A 153 -7.35 -14.68 -11.38
N TYR A 154 -6.63 -13.57 -11.30
CA TYR A 154 -6.38 -12.67 -12.42
C TYR A 154 -5.60 -13.39 -13.53
N ASP A 155 -4.49 -14.05 -13.19
CA ASP A 155 -3.66 -14.78 -14.15
C ASP A 155 -4.45 -15.89 -14.86
N LYS A 156 -5.32 -16.59 -14.12
CA LYS A 156 -6.23 -17.59 -14.71
C LYS A 156 -7.19 -16.96 -15.73
N VAL A 157 -7.82 -15.83 -15.39
CA VAL A 157 -8.75 -15.14 -16.31
C VAL A 157 -8.02 -14.63 -17.56
N VAL A 158 -6.80 -14.11 -17.40
CA VAL A 158 -5.97 -13.68 -18.54
C VAL A 158 -5.64 -14.87 -19.43
N HIS A 159 -5.25 -16.00 -18.86
CA HIS A 159 -4.96 -17.22 -19.60
C HIS A 159 -6.18 -17.76 -20.35
N ASP A 160 -7.34 -17.86 -19.67
CA ASP A 160 -8.60 -18.33 -20.28
C ASP A 160 -9.03 -17.40 -21.43
N LYS A 161 -8.87 -16.08 -21.28
CA LYS A 161 -9.13 -15.11 -22.36
C LYS A 161 -8.17 -15.29 -23.53
N ALA A 162 -6.87 -15.49 -23.28
CA ALA A 162 -5.90 -15.71 -24.33
C ALA A 162 -6.23 -16.97 -25.15
N MET A 163 -6.60 -18.06 -24.47
CA MET A 163 -7.04 -19.30 -25.12
C MET A 163 -8.32 -19.11 -25.95
N ALA A 164 -9.28 -18.33 -25.45
CA ALA A 164 -10.49 -18.00 -26.19
C ALA A 164 -10.20 -17.16 -27.45
N CYS A 165 -9.30 -16.17 -27.34
CA CYS A 165 -8.85 -15.38 -28.49
C CYS A 165 -8.15 -16.25 -29.55
N GLU A 166 -7.26 -17.15 -29.14
CA GLU A 166 -6.56 -18.05 -30.06
C GLU A 166 -7.55 -18.99 -30.77
N PHE A 167 -8.55 -19.49 -30.06
CA PHE A 167 -9.62 -20.31 -30.65
C PHE A 167 -10.45 -19.52 -31.68
N LEU A 168 -10.83 -18.29 -31.36
CA LEU A 168 -11.58 -17.42 -32.27
C LEU A 168 -10.76 -17.04 -33.50
N GLU A 169 -9.46 -16.78 -33.34
CA GLU A 169 -8.55 -16.50 -34.44
C GLU A 169 -8.41 -17.70 -35.39
N LYS A 170 -8.21 -18.91 -34.84
CA LYS A 170 -8.20 -20.15 -35.63
C LYS A 170 -9.51 -20.37 -36.39
N ARG A 171 -10.65 -20.10 -35.75
CA ARG A 171 -11.97 -20.20 -36.39
C ARG A 171 -12.14 -19.15 -37.50
N ALA A 172 -11.68 -17.92 -37.29
CA ALA A 172 -11.72 -16.87 -38.29
C ALA A 172 -10.87 -17.23 -39.51
N GLN A 173 -9.66 -17.73 -39.30
CA GLN A 173 -8.78 -18.21 -40.38
C GLN A 173 -9.41 -19.37 -41.17
N ALA A 174 -10.05 -20.32 -40.49
CA ALA A 174 -10.76 -21.41 -41.15
C ALA A 174 -11.92 -20.90 -42.04
N LEU A 175 -12.76 -20.00 -41.51
CA LEU A 175 -13.85 -19.39 -42.27
C LEU A 175 -13.35 -18.55 -43.45
N GLU A 176 -12.22 -17.85 -43.29
CA GLU A 176 -11.61 -17.10 -44.38
C GLU A 176 -11.12 -18.02 -45.49
N SER A 177 -10.55 -19.18 -45.13
CA SER A 177 -10.13 -20.18 -46.11
C SER A 177 -11.31 -20.80 -46.87
N GLU A 178 -12.41 -21.12 -46.18
CA GLU A 178 -13.64 -21.61 -46.81
C GLU A 178 -14.25 -20.55 -47.76
N LEU A 179 -14.28 -19.27 -47.35
CA LEU A 179 -14.75 -18.17 -48.20
C LEU A 179 -13.90 -18.01 -49.47
N GLN A 180 -12.58 -18.18 -49.36
CA GLN A 180 -11.70 -18.17 -50.53
C GLN A 180 -11.99 -19.33 -51.48
N GLU A 181 -12.25 -20.52 -50.95
CA GLU A 181 -12.64 -21.70 -51.74
C GLU A 181 -13.97 -21.48 -52.47
N TYR A 182 -15.00 -20.99 -51.78
CA TYR A 182 -16.29 -20.66 -52.40
C TYR A 182 -16.17 -19.58 -53.47
N ARG A 183 -15.34 -18.56 -53.27
CA ARG A 183 -15.07 -17.54 -54.30
C ARG A 183 -14.41 -18.15 -55.54
N ALA A 184 -13.45 -19.04 -55.36
CA ALA A 184 -12.81 -19.73 -56.48
C ALA A 184 -13.80 -20.61 -57.25
N LEU A 185 -14.67 -21.33 -56.53
CA LEU A 185 -15.70 -22.20 -57.10
C LEU A 185 -16.74 -21.38 -57.89
N LEU A 186 -17.17 -20.24 -57.34
CA LEU A 186 -18.07 -19.31 -58.02
C LEU A 186 -17.45 -18.75 -59.29
N GLN A 187 -16.17 -18.33 -59.24
CA GLN A 187 -15.46 -17.83 -60.42
C GLN A 187 -15.30 -18.91 -61.51
N ALA A 188 -15.05 -20.16 -61.12
CA ALA A 188 -15.00 -21.29 -62.05
C ALA A 188 -16.37 -21.57 -62.69
N SER A 189 -17.45 -21.49 -61.90
CA SER A 189 -18.82 -21.65 -62.40
C SER A 189 -19.21 -20.54 -63.39
N CYS A 190 -18.89 -19.28 -63.09
CA CYS A 190 -19.11 -18.16 -64.00
C CYS A 190 -18.39 -18.36 -65.34
N LYS A 191 -17.11 -18.75 -65.32
CA LYS A 191 -16.37 -19.06 -66.55
C LYS A 191 -17.03 -20.19 -67.35
N LYS A 192 -17.49 -21.25 -66.68
CA LYS A 192 -18.19 -22.36 -67.33
C LYS A 192 -19.50 -21.90 -67.97
N GLN A 193 -20.24 -21.02 -67.31
CA GLN A 193 -21.47 -20.44 -67.85
C GLN A 193 -21.19 -19.55 -69.07
N GLU A 194 -20.14 -18.74 -69.05
CA GLU A 194 -19.70 -17.95 -70.21
C GLU A 194 -19.34 -18.84 -71.39
N HIS A 195 -18.59 -19.93 -71.17
CA HIS A 195 -18.28 -20.90 -72.23
C HIS A 195 -19.54 -21.56 -72.80
N MET A 196 -20.48 -21.99 -71.95
CA MET A 196 -21.75 -22.56 -72.42
C MET A 196 -22.60 -21.56 -73.20
N ALA A 197 -22.61 -20.28 -72.80
CA ALA A 197 -23.33 -19.24 -73.52
C ALA A 197 -22.74 -19.00 -74.92
N LEU A 198 -21.40 -18.97 -75.02
CA LEU A 198 -20.70 -18.88 -76.30
C LEU A 198 -20.98 -20.11 -77.20
N ASP A 199 -20.92 -21.32 -76.65
CA ASP A 199 -21.22 -22.54 -77.39
C ASP A 199 -22.66 -22.57 -77.91
N LEU A 200 -23.64 -22.15 -77.08
CA LEU A 200 -25.03 -22.04 -77.49
C LEU A 200 -25.22 -21.00 -78.60
N GLN A 201 -24.50 -19.88 -78.55
CA GLN A 201 -24.53 -18.88 -79.61
C GLN A 201 -23.98 -19.45 -80.92
N ILE A 202 -22.84 -20.16 -80.87
CA ILE A 202 -22.26 -20.81 -82.06
C ILE A 202 -23.23 -21.84 -82.65
N LEU A 203 -23.86 -22.67 -81.80
CA LEU A 203 -24.85 -23.65 -82.27
C LEU A 203 -26.09 -22.98 -82.86
N ALA A 204 -26.55 -21.87 -82.29
CA ALA A 204 -27.66 -21.10 -82.84
C ALA A 204 -27.30 -20.50 -84.22
N ASP A 205 -26.09 -19.94 -84.35
CA ASP A 205 -25.59 -19.38 -85.62
C ASP A 205 -25.42 -20.48 -86.68
N GLN A 206 -24.87 -21.64 -86.32
CA GLN A 206 -24.77 -22.80 -87.22
C GLN A 206 -26.14 -23.32 -87.66
N LYS A 207 -27.08 -23.46 -86.73
CA LYS A 207 -28.45 -23.86 -87.04
C LYS A 207 -29.09 -22.86 -88.02
N ASN A 208 -28.95 -21.57 -87.77
CA ASN A 208 -29.52 -20.53 -88.63
C ASN A 208 -28.88 -20.57 -90.02
N SER A 209 -27.55 -20.69 -90.11
CA SER A 209 -26.83 -20.86 -91.37
C SER A 209 -27.28 -22.10 -92.15
N TRP A 210 -27.44 -23.26 -91.51
CA TRP A 210 -27.92 -24.47 -92.18
C TRP A 210 -29.37 -24.36 -92.63
N LEU A 211 -30.22 -23.69 -91.85
CA LEU A 211 -31.60 -23.41 -92.23
C LEU A 211 -31.67 -22.47 -93.44
N GLU A 212 -30.80 -21.46 -93.50
CA GLU A 212 -30.66 -20.56 -94.65
C GLU A 212 -30.19 -21.33 -95.89
N ASP A 213 -29.11 -22.11 -95.79
CA ASP A 213 -28.58 -22.92 -96.90
C ASP A 213 -29.62 -23.93 -97.42
N TYR A 214 -30.32 -24.61 -96.51
CA TYR A 214 -31.38 -25.54 -96.87
C TYR A 214 -32.56 -24.82 -97.52
N ALA A 215 -32.97 -23.66 -97.00
CA ALA A 215 -34.06 -22.88 -97.58
C ALA A 215 -33.72 -22.37 -98.98
N VAL A 216 -32.49 -21.92 -99.22
CA VAL A 216 -32.00 -21.49 -100.54
C VAL A 216 -31.98 -22.67 -101.51
N LEU A 217 -31.37 -23.80 -101.12
CA LEU A 217 -31.26 -24.98 -101.97
C LEU A 217 -32.64 -25.56 -102.32
N HIS A 218 -33.55 -25.60 -101.35
CA HIS A 218 -34.88 -26.11 -101.57
C HIS A 218 -35.72 -25.18 -102.44
N ASN A 219 -35.62 -23.86 -102.26
CA ASN A 219 -36.27 -22.90 -103.16
C ASN A 219 -35.70 -22.98 -104.59
N GLU A 220 -34.40 -23.22 -104.75
CA GLU A 220 -33.79 -23.43 -106.06
C GLU A 220 -34.23 -24.74 -106.71
N TYR A 221 -34.32 -25.83 -105.94
CA TYR A 221 -34.88 -27.10 -106.40
C TYR A 221 -36.33 -26.94 -106.86
N VAL A 222 -37.17 -26.27 -106.07
CA VAL A 222 -38.57 -26.02 -106.42
C VAL A 222 -38.68 -25.17 -107.68
N ARG A 223 -37.84 -24.13 -107.84
CA ARG A 223 -37.76 -23.32 -109.06
C ARG A 223 -37.42 -24.17 -110.30
N LEU A 224 -36.46 -25.09 -110.18
CA LEU A 224 -36.03 -25.96 -111.28
C LEU A 224 -37.07 -27.03 -111.65
N VAL A 225 -37.86 -27.51 -110.68
CA VAL A 225 -38.87 -28.56 -110.89
C VAL A 225 -40.23 -28.01 -111.32
N ALA A 226 -40.65 -26.86 -110.80
CA ALA A 226 -41.95 -26.26 -111.08
C ALA A 226 -41.96 -25.36 -112.34
N GLY A 227 -40.79 -24.90 -112.80
CA GLY A 227 -40.65 -24.11 -114.03
C GLY A 227 -41.23 -22.69 -113.99
N ASP A 228 -41.67 -22.21 -112.83
CA ASP A 228 -42.26 -20.89 -112.62
C ASP A 228 -41.53 -20.15 -111.49
N GLU A 229 -41.12 -18.90 -111.72
CA GLU A 229 -40.23 -18.12 -110.84
C GLU A 229 -40.89 -17.70 -109.50
N THR A 230 -42.20 -17.93 -109.35
CA THR A 230 -43.01 -17.36 -108.25
C THR A 230 -43.33 -18.32 -107.11
N THR A 231 -42.95 -19.61 -107.19
CA THR A 231 -43.28 -20.62 -106.16
C THR A 231 -42.09 -20.90 -105.24
N SER A 232 -42.07 -20.26 -104.06
CA SER A 232 -41.13 -20.59 -102.97
C SER A 232 -41.86 -21.26 -101.80
N VAL A 233 -41.26 -22.33 -101.25
CA VAL A 233 -41.88 -23.17 -100.20
C VAL A 233 -41.51 -22.68 -98.80
N PHE A 234 -40.31 -22.11 -98.62
CA PHE A 234 -39.88 -21.52 -97.35
C PHE A 234 -40.22 -20.04 -97.29
N SER A 235 -41.43 -19.78 -96.82
CA SER A 235 -42.04 -18.47 -96.76
C SER A 235 -41.65 -17.64 -95.54
N TRP A 236 -40.61 -17.98 -94.78
CA TRP A 236 -40.01 -17.08 -93.78
C TRP A 236 -38.77 -16.34 -94.31
N VAL A 237 -38.27 -16.77 -95.48
CA VAL A 237 -37.42 -15.99 -96.38
C VAL A 237 -38.29 -15.22 -97.40
N SER A 238 -39.58 -15.59 -97.52
CA SER A 238 -40.61 -14.86 -98.25
C SER A 238 -41.97 -14.97 -97.55
N GLY A 239 -42.19 -14.11 -96.56
CA GLY A 239 -43.29 -14.08 -95.56
C GLY A 239 -44.66 -14.69 -95.91
N LYS A 240 -45.01 -15.89 -95.38
CA LYS A 240 -46.33 -16.27 -94.82
C LYS A 240 -46.53 -17.76 -94.52
N GLU A 241 -46.95 -18.06 -93.30
CA GLU A 241 -47.41 -19.38 -92.83
C GLU A 241 -48.93 -19.53 -92.88
N THR A 242 -49.41 -20.70 -93.28
CA THR A 242 -50.59 -21.40 -92.70
C THR A 242 -50.52 -22.87 -93.11
N PHE A 243 -50.85 -23.82 -92.23
CA PHE A 243 -51.99 -24.73 -92.42
C PHE A 243 -52.16 -25.72 -91.26
N SER A 244 -53.42 -26.14 -91.13
CA SER A 244 -54.08 -26.88 -90.06
C SER A 244 -54.11 -28.40 -90.25
N SER A 245 -54.11 -29.09 -89.10
CA SER A 245 -54.90 -30.29 -88.66
C SER A 245 -55.25 -31.42 -89.64
N ASN A 246 -55.02 -32.66 -89.18
CA ASN A 246 -55.83 -33.82 -89.57
C ASN A 246 -55.87 -34.87 -88.44
N GLU A 247 -56.96 -34.85 -87.67
CA GLU A 247 -57.28 -35.79 -86.60
C GLU A 247 -58.06 -36.99 -87.16
N SER A 248 -57.55 -38.22 -86.98
CA SER A 248 -58.41 -39.42 -86.95
C SER A 248 -57.68 -40.71 -86.54
N LYS A 249 -56.39 -40.89 -86.89
CA LYS A 249 -55.52 -41.94 -86.30
C LYS A 249 -54.89 -41.54 -84.96
N ASP A 250 -55.11 -40.29 -84.64
CA ASP A 250 -54.54 -39.56 -83.54
C ASP A 250 -55.16 -39.94 -82.21
N ALA A 251 -56.40 -40.46 -82.12
CA ALA A 251 -57.07 -40.67 -80.83
C ALA A 251 -56.38 -41.68 -79.89
N GLU A 252 -55.84 -42.79 -80.42
CA GLU A 252 -55.08 -43.76 -79.60
C GLU A 252 -53.67 -43.26 -79.27
N LEU A 253 -53.06 -42.53 -80.19
CA LEU A 253 -51.77 -41.87 -79.99
C LEU A 253 -51.92 -40.72 -78.98
N TRP A 254 -53.02 -39.98 -79.02
CA TRP A 254 -53.46 -38.96 -78.07
C TRP A 254 -53.74 -39.58 -76.71
N LEU A 255 -54.35 -40.76 -76.60
CA LEU A 255 -54.56 -41.42 -75.32
C LEU A 255 -53.24 -41.84 -74.65
N ARG A 256 -52.26 -42.37 -75.41
CA ARG A 256 -50.90 -42.61 -74.88
C ARG A 256 -50.20 -41.30 -74.54
N THR A 257 -50.31 -40.30 -75.41
CA THR A 257 -49.70 -38.98 -75.20
C THR A 257 -50.33 -38.29 -73.99
N LEU A 258 -51.63 -38.42 -73.77
CA LEU A 258 -52.35 -37.92 -72.60
C LEU A 258 -51.83 -38.59 -71.34
N ARG A 259 -51.69 -39.92 -71.33
CA ARG A 259 -51.15 -40.65 -70.16
C ARG A 259 -49.71 -40.24 -69.85
N GLU A 260 -48.87 -40.14 -70.88
CA GLU A 260 -47.48 -39.70 -70.72
C GLU A 260 -47.39 -38.22 -70.27
N LYS A 261 -48.34 -37.39 -70.70
CA LYS A 261 -48.48 -36.00 -70.24
C LYS A 261 -48.98 -35.94 -68.81
N ASP A 262 -49.90 -36.81 -68.41
CA ASP A 262 -50.44 -36.91 -67.05
C ASP A 262 -49.34 -37.33 -66.07
N GLU A 263 -48.56 -38.35 -66.41
CA GLU A 263 -47.37 -38.76 -65.65
C GLU A 263 -46.33 -37.63 -65.56
N LYS A 264 -46.10 -36.89 -66.65
CA LYS A 264 -45.22 -35.70 -66.65
C LYS A 264 -45.78 -34.59 -65.77
N VAL A 265 -47.09 -34.34 -65.80
CA VAL A 265 -47.78 -33.35 -64.95
C VAL A 265 -47.63 -33.74 -63.49
N SER A 266 -47.90 -34.99 -63.10
CA SER A 266 -47.66 -35.44 -61.72
C SER A 266 -46.18 -35.33 -61.31
N SER A 267 -45.23 -35.59 -62.21
CA SER A 267 -43.80 -35.37 -61.92
C SER A 267 -43.46 -33.90 -61.72
N LEU A 268 -44.09 -32.99 -62.47
CA LEU A 268 -43.91 -31.55 -62.36
C LEU A 268 -44.59 -31.00 -61.10
N GLU A 269 -45.75 -31.55 -60.72
CA GLU A 269 -46.41 -31.23 -59.46
C GLU A 269 -45.55 -31.63 -58.26
N ASN A 270 -44.93 -32.81 -58.28
CA ASN A 270 -44.00 -33.23 -57.23
C ASN A 270 -42.78 -32.30 -57.15
N LYS A 271 -42.18 -31.95 -58.30
CA LYS A 271 -41.07 -30.97 -58.35
C LYS A 271 -41.50 -29.59 -57.85
N LEU A 272 -42.73 -29.15 -58.16
CA LEU A 272 -43.28 -27.89 -57.66
C LEU A 272 -43.43 -27.91 -56.14
N ILE A 273 -43.83 -29.05 -55.55
CA ILE A 273 -43.94 -29.21 -54.10
C ILE A 273 -42.55 -29.17 -53.45
N GLU A 274 -41.55 -29.85 -54.03
CA GLU A 274 -40.16 -29.82 -53.57
C GLU A 274 -39.57 -28.40 -53.63
N GLU A 275 -39.79 -27.68 -54.73
CA GLU A 275 -39.39 -26.27 -54.90
C GLU A 275 -40.06 -25.36 -53.88
N LYS A 276 -41.37 -25.56 -53.62
CA LYS A 276 -42.09 -24.79 -52.60
C LYS A 276 -41.51 -25.02 -51.21
N LEU A 277 -41.17 -26.27 -50.87
CA LEU A 277 -40.53 -26.61 -49.59
C LEU A 277 -39.16 -25.95 -49.46
N LEU A 278 -38.31 -26.06 -50.49
CA LEU A 278 -37.00 -25.41 -50.55
C LEU A 278 -37.12 -23.90 -50.39
N ARG A 279 -38.08 -23.28 -51.09
CA ARG A 279 -38.33 -21.85 -50.97
C ARG A 279 -38.74 -21.46 -49.55
N THR A 280 -39.60 -22.23 -48.89
CA THR A 280 -39.97 -21.94 -47.50
C THR A 280 -38.77 -22.05 -46.55
N THR A 281 -37.87 -23.02 -46.75
CA THR A 281 -36.66 -23.16 -45.93
C THR A 281 -35.71 -21.99 -46.14
N LEU A 282 -35.50 -21.57 -47.39
CA LEU A 282 -34.67 -20.41 -47.71
C LEU A 282 -35.26 -19.09 -47.18
N GLU A 283 -36.59 -18.95 -47.20
CA GLU A 283 -37.28 -17.79 -46.60
C GLU A 283 -37.06 -17.76 -45.07
N GLU A 284 -37.14 -18.90 -44.38
CA GLU A 284 -36.83 -19.02 -42.94
C GLU A 284 -35.36 -18.70 -42.64
N GLU A 285 -34.41 -19.19 -43.44
CA GLU A 285 -32.99 -18.87 -43.32
C GLU A 285 -32.73 -17.38 -43.52
N CYS A 286 -33.40 -16.75 -44.49
CA CYS A 286 -33.30 -15.31 -44.70
C CYS A 286 -33.86 -14.51 -43.51
N HIS A 287 -34.95 -14.97 -42.89
CA HIS A 287 -35.48 -14.36 -41.67
C HIS A 287 -34.50 -14.48 -40.49
N SER A 288 -33.87 -15.65 -40.32
CA SER A 288 -32.83 -15.87 -39.30
C SER A 288 -31.58 -15.02 -39.55
N LEU A 289 -31.14 -14.90 -40.80
CA LEU A 289 -30.00 -14.05 -41.15
C LEU A 289 -30.31 -12.57 -40.88
N LYS A 290 -31.54 -12.14 -41.19
CA LYS A 290 -31.99 -10.77 -40.92
C LYS A 290 -31.99 -10.44 -39.43
N SER A 291 -32.38 -11.38 -38.56
CA SER A 291 -32.31 -11.16 -37.11
C SER A 291 -30.86 -11.08 -36.63
N HIS A 292 -29.97 -11.93 -37.14
CA HIS A 292 -28.54 -11.87 -36.83
C HIS A 292 -27.91 -10.53 -37.24
N VAL A 293 -28.26 -10.00 -38.41
CA VAL A 293 -27.79 -8.68 -38.85
C VAL A 293 -28.26 -7.58 -37.89
N GLN A 294 -29.51 -7.63 -37.42
CA GLN A 294 -30.01 -6.67 -36.44
C GLN A 294 -29.27 -6.76 -35.09
N GLU A 295 -28.91 -7.96 -34.64
CA GLU A 295 -28.09 -8.15 -33.43
C GLU A 295 -26.68 -7.56 -33.60
N VAL A 296 -26.06 -7.77 -34.77
CA VAL A 296 -24.74 -7.20 -35.09
C VAL A 296 -24.80 -5.67 -35.10
N ASP A 297 -25.86 -5.07 -35.65
CA ASP A 297 -26.04 -3.62 -35.63
C ASP A 297 -26.21 -3.08 -34.19
N GLN A 298 -26.96 -3.77 -33.34
CA GLN A 298 -27.09 -3.40 -31.92
C GLN A 298 -25.74 -3.50 -31.18
N LEU A 299 -24.95 -4.53 -31.46
CA LEU A 299 -23.62 -4.67 -30.87
C LEU A 299 -22.65 -3.59 -31.35
N ARG A 300 -22.74 -3.18 -32.63
CA ARG A 300 -21.98 -2.03 -33.15
C ARG A 300 -22.29 -0.74 -32.41
N VAL A 301 -23.57 -0.45 -32.19
CA VAL A 301 -24.00 0.75 -31.44
C VAL A 301 -23.43 0.73 -30.02
N ARG A 302 -23.52 -0.42 -29.31
CA ARG A 302 -22.94 -0.55 -27.96
C ARG A 302 -21.41 -0.39 -27.95
N LEU A 303 -20.74 -0.91 -28.97
CA LEU A 303 -19.29 -0.74 -29.11
C LEU A 303 -18.91 0.73 -29.26
N GLU A 304 -19.67 1.48 -30.07
CA GLU A 304 -19.48 2.92 -30.27
C GLU A 304 -19.75 3.70 -28.98
N GLU A 305 -20.79 3.36 -28.21
CA GLU A 305 -21.06 3.93 -26.89
C GLU A 305 -19.90 3.68 -25.90
N CYS A 306 -19.38 2.46 -25.85
CA CYS A 306 -18.23 2.13 -24.99
C CYS A 306 -16.96 2.87 -25.41
N GLN A 307 -16.71 3.04 -26.72
CA GLN A 307 -15.58 3.80 -27.23
C GLN A 307 -15.67 5.27 -26.84
N ASN A 308 -16.86 5.87 -26.96
CA ASN A 308 -17.09 7.26 -26.53
C ASN A 308 -16.86 7.43 -25.03
N PHE A 309 -17.31 6.47 -24.21
CA PHE A 309 -17.09 6.51 -22.77
C PHE A 309 -15.61 6.38 -22.39
N LEU A 310 -14.87 5.49 -23.08
CA LEU A 310 -13.42 5.38 -22.91
C LEU A 310 -12.72 6.70 -23.23
N HIS A 311 -13.09 7.32 -24.36
CA HIS A 311 -12.48 8.59 -24.76
C HIS A 311 -12.72 9.70 -23.74
N GLN A 312 -13.92 9.80 -23.16
CA GLN A 312 -14.22 10.73 -22.07
C GLN A 312 -13.35 10.47 -20.83
N LYS A 313 -13.12 9.21 -20.48
CA LYS A 313 -12.28 8.87 -19.32
C LYS A 313 -10.81 9.17 -19.56
N ASP A 314 -10.31 8.96 -20.78
CA ASP A 314 -8.94 9.35 -21.15
C ASP A 314 -8.75 10.87 -21.08
N GLU A 315 -9.75 11.66 -21.46
CA GLU A 315 -9.72 13.12 -21.31
C GLU A 315 -9.71 13.55 -19.82
N GLU A 316 -10.53 12.93 -18.97
CA GLU A 316 -10.52 13.19 -17.52
C GLU A 316 -9.15 12.85 -16.91
N ILE A 317 -8.54 11.73 -17.30
CA ILE A 317 -7.21 11.32 -16.83
C ILE A 317 -6.15 12.33 -17.30
N ALA A 318 -6.23 12.80 -18.54
CA ALA A 318 -5.31 13.82 -19.06
C ALA A 318 -5.42 15.14 -18.27
N GLN A 319 -6.64 15.58 -17.95
CA GLN A 319 -6.89 16.78 -17.13
C GLN A 319 -6.33 16.62 -15.72
N LEU A 320 -6.55 15.48 -15.06
CA LEU A 320 -6.02 15.20 -13.73
C LEU A 320 -4.49 15.19 -13.72
N ASN A 321 -3.86 14.59 -14.74
CA ASN A 321 -2.40 14.59 -14.88
C ASN A 321 -1.84 16.00 -15.06
N ALA A 322 -2.54 16.87 -15.81
CA ALA A 322 -2.15 18.28 -15.94
C ALA A 322 -2.18 18.99 -14.58
N LEU A 323 -3.26 18.82 -13.80
CA LEU A 323 -3.38 19.41 -12.45
C LEU A 323 -2.29 18.91 -11.49
N VAL A 324 -1.96 17.63 -11.52
CA VAL A 324 -0.87 17.05 -10.71
C VAL A 324 0.47 17.66 -11.09
N ASN A 325 0.73 17.85 -12.39
CA ASN A 325 1.97 18.45 -12.86
C ASN A 325 2.07 19.93 -12.49
N GLU A 326 0.96 20.69 -12.54
CA GLU A 326 0.90 22.06 -12.03
C GLU A 326 1.21 22.14 -10.53
N GLN A 327 0.62 21.26 -9.72
CA GLN A 327 0.91 21.21 -8.28
C GLN A 327 2.37 20.85 -8.00
N LYS A 328 2.95 19.91 -8.75
CA LYS A 328 4.38 19.57 -8.63
C LYS A 328 5.27 20.76 -8.97
N ALA A 329 4.94 21.53 -10.00
CA ALA A 329 5.69 22.74 -10.35
C ALA A 329 5.64 23.79 -9.21
N ILE A 330 4.46 24.00 -8.60
CA ILE A 330 4.30 24.92 -7.46
C ILE A 330 5.12 24.48 -6.24
N VAL A 331 5.23 23.18 -5.97
CA VAL A 331 6.06 22.66 -4.87
C VAL A 331 7.55 22.89 -5.13
N ILE A 332 8.01 22.77 -6.38
CA ILE A 332 9.41 23.02 -6.76
C ILE A 332 9.75 24.52 -6.67
N GLU A 333 8.77 25.39 -6.88
CA GLU A 333 8.92 26.86 -6.78
C GLU A 333 8.80 27.43 -5.36
N THR A 334 8.96 26.62 -4.29
CA THR A 334 9.09 27.14 -2.91
C THR A 334 10.55 27.13 -2.40
N PRO A 335 11.48 27.93 -2.98
CA PRO A 335 12.83 28.08 -2.45
C PRO A 335 12.87 28.84 -1.11
N ALA A 336 11.77 29.47 -0.70
CA ALA A 336 11.68 30.24 0.54
C ALA A 336 11.90 29.36 1.79
N ILE A 337 11.40 28.13 1.78
CA ILE A 337 11.50 27.21 2.94
C ILE A 337 12.95 26.76 3.13
N ASP A 338 13.68 26.50 2.04
CA ASP A 338 15.07 26.05 2.09
C ASP A 338 16.03 27.19 2.50
N VAL A 339 15.74 28.43 2.08
CA VAL A 339 16.48 29.64 2.50
C VAL A 339 16.27 29.95 3.98
N GLU A 340 15.04 29.83 4.50
CA GLU A 340 14.76 30.02 5.92
C GLU A 340 15.41 28.94 6.79
N LEU A 341 15.34 27.67 6.39
CA LEU A 341 15.97 26.56 7.11
C LEU A 341 17.50 26.76 7.22
N LYS A 342 18.13 27.21 6.14
CA LYS A 342 19.56 27.50 6.11
C LYS A 342 19.92 28.69 7.02
N SER A 343 19.11 29.75 7.01
CA SER A 343 19.26 30.90 7.91
C SER A 343 19.13 30.51 9.40
N TYR A 344 18.17 29.66 9.75
CA TYR A 344 18.03 29.16 11.13
C TYR A 344 19.20 28.28 11.56
N LYS A 345 19.71 27.43 10.66
CA LYS A 345 20.88 26.60 10.92
C LYS A 345 22.13 27.44 11.20
N ASP A 346 22.36 28.49 10.41
CA ASP A 346 23.50 29.39 10.58
C ASP A 346 23.41 30.18 11.90
N LYS A 347 22.22 30.68 12.26
CA LYS A 347 21.99 31.34 13.56
C LYS A 347 22.23 30.40 14.74
N TYR A 348 21.84 29.14 14.62
CA TYR A 348 22.07 28.14 15.68
C TYR A 348 23.56 27.85 15.88
N LEU A 349 24.33 27.76 14.79
CA LEU A 349 25.78 27.58 14.86
C LEU A 349 26.47 28.77 15.53
N GLN A 350 26.09 30.00 15.17
CA GLN A 350 26.60 31.22 15.81
C GLN A 350 26.30 31.26 17.31
N LEU A 351 25.07 30.93 17.71
CA LEU A 351 24.69 30.84 19.12
C LEU A 351 25.54 29.81 19.87
N ARG A 352 25.76 28.64 19.27
CA ARG A 352 26.58 27.59 19.86
C ARG A 352 28.04 28.03 20.07
N GLU A 353 28.62 28.72 19.11
CA GLU A 353 29.97 29.30 19.23
C GLU A 353 30.04 30.34 20.35
N GLN A 354 29.06 31.26 20.42
CA GLN A 354 28.99 32.25 21.50
C GLN A 354 28.83 31.62 22.89
N PHE A 355 28.09 30.52 23.00
CA PHE A 355 28.01 29.79 24.26
C PHE A 355 29.35 29.14 24.63
N ALA A 356 30.06 28.57 23.66
CA ALA A 356 31.38 28.00 23.88
C ALA A 356 32.35 29.08 24.40
N GLU A 357 32.44 30.22 23.71
CA GLU A 357 33.29 31.36 24.11
C GLU A 357 32.92 31.93 25.49
N LYS A 358 31.62 32.09 25.78
CA LYS A 358 31.16 32.55 27.10
C LYS A 358 31.47 31.55 28.22
N THR A 359 31.43 30.25 27.94
CA THR A 359 31.77 29.24 28.94
C THR A 359 33.26 29.17 29.21
N GLU A 360 34.09 29.39 28.18
CA GLU A 360 35.55 29.48 28.32
C GLU A 360 35.96 30.73 29.12
N THR A 361 35.49 31.91 28.73
CA THR A 361 35.74 33.15 29.47
C THR A 361 35.24 33.09 30.91
N LEU A 362 34.07 32.48 31.15
CA LEU A 362 33.56 32.28 32.51
C LEU A 362 34.43 31.30 33.32
N ALA A 363 35.04 30.30 32.68
CA ALA A 363 35.98 29.41 33.34
C ALA A 363 37.29 30.13 33.69
N GLU A 364 37.80 31.01 32.82
CA GLU A 364 38.96 31.86 33.09
C GLU A 364 38.70 32.83 34.24
N VAL A 365 37.59 33.56 34.21
CA VAL A 365 37.20 34.48 35.29
C VAL A 365 37.04 33.74 36.61
N ARG A 366 36.50 32.52 36.61
CA ARG A 366 36.44 31.70 37.83
C ARG A 366 37.83 31.38 38.37
N LYS A 367 38.78 31.02 37.50
CA LYS A 367 40.17 30.75 37.92
C LYS A 367 40.82 32.00 38.52
N GLU A 368 40.67 33.16 37.87
CA GLU A 368 41.18 34.43 38.39
C GLU A 368 40.55 34.77 39.75
N LEU A 369 39.24 34.59 39.90
CA LEU A 369 38.56 34.81 41.18
C LEU A 369 39.09 33.88 42.27
N PHE A 370 39.36 32.62 41.95
CA PHE A 370 40.00 31.69 42.89
C PHE A 370 41.40 32.16 43.30
N LEU A 371 42.22 32.64 42.35
CA LEU A 371 43.56 33.16 42.65
C LEU A 371 43.50 34.40 43.55
N VAL A 372 42.64 35.37 43.22
CA VAL A 372 42.44 36.58 44.03
C VAL A 372 41.96 36.22 45.44
N ARG A 373 41.08 35.23 45.57
CA ARG A 373 40.62 34.76 46.88
C ARG A 373 41.72 34.08 47.68
N GLU A 374 42.60 33.34 47.02
CA GLU A 374 43.78 32.74 47.65
C GLU A 374 44.78 33.80 48.13
N GLU A 375 45.08 34.80 47.30
CA GLU A 375 45.92 35.95 47.67
C GLU A 375 45.33 36.73 48.87
N TYR A 376 44.02 37.00 48.85
CA TYR A 376 43.33 37.66 49.96
C TYR A 376 43.46 36.88 51.26
N LEU A 377 43.26 35.56 51.23
CA LEU A 377 43.41 34.69 52.41
C LEU A 377 44.86 34.63 52.91
N ALA A 378 45.83 34.65 52.00
CA ALA A 378 47.25 34.72 52.35
C ALA A 378 47.61 36.05 53.05
N LEU A 379 47.10 37.18 52.52
CA LEU A 379 47.27 38.50 53.14
C LEU A 379 46.59 38.58 54.51
N GLN A 380 45.37 38.06 54.65
CA GLN A 380 44.67 38.00 55.94
C GLN A 380 45.47 37.19 56.98
N LYS A 381 46.03 36.05 56.58
CA LYS A 381 46.87 35.23 57.47
C LYS A 381 48.16 35.97 57.85
N GLN A 382 48.76 36.71 56.92
CA GLN A 382 49.94 37.54 57.22
C GLN A 382 49.61 38.67 58.19
N GLU A 383 48.44 39.31 58.03
CA GLU A 383 47.93 40.34 58.95
C GLU A 383 47.75 39.80 60.37
N GLU A 384 47.11 38.63 60.53
CA GLU A 384 46.97 37.94 61.83
C GLU A 384 48.33 37.59 62.47
N ILE A 385 49.33 37.22 61.68
CA ILE A 385 50.69 36.96 62.18
C ILE A 385 51.38 38.27 62.59
N THR A 386 51.19 39.37 61.87
CA THR A 386 51.78 40.66 62.23
C THR A 386 51.09 41.35 63.40
N SER A 387 49.77 41.21 63.54
CA SER A 387 49.01 41.77 64.67
C SER A 387 49.32 41.05 65.98
N SER A 388 49.47 39.72 65.93
CA SER A 388 49.92 38.93 67.10
C SER A 388 51.36 39.21 67.53
N PHE A 389 52.23 39.67 66.61
CA PHE A 389 53.61 40.02 66.93
C PHE A 389 53.80 41.45 67.47
N ALA A 390 52.94 42.40 67.06
CA ALA A 390 52.99 43.79 67.54
C ALA A 390 52.49 43.93 68.99
N ASP A 391 51.37 43.28 69.34
CA ASP A 391 50.75 43.45 70.67
C ASP A 391 51.65 42.99 71.82
N MET A 392 52.36 41.85 71.68
CA MET A 392 53.10 41.28 72.80
C MET A 392 54.40 42.02 73.14
N LYS A 393 55.07 42.59 72.12
CA LYS A 393 56.33 43.31 72.29
C LYS A 393 56.12 44.76 72.73
N ASP A 394 55.04 45.40 72.26
CA ASP A 394 54.69 46.76 72.66
C ASP A 394 54.12 46.78 74.08
N ILE A 395 53.37 45.76 74.51
CA ILE A 395 52.94 45.61 75.91
C ILE A 395 54.13 45.43 76.86
N GLU A 396 55.14 44.63 76.48
CA GLU A 396 56.35 44.45 77.29
C GLU A 396 57.19 45.74 77.38
N MET A 397 57.26 46.51 76.29
CA MET A 397 57.94 47.80 76.28
C MET A 397 57.20 48.85 77.14
N ILE A 398 55.87 48.89 77.09
CA ILE A 398 55.05 49.77 77.93
C ILE A 398 55.21 49.41 79.41
N GLN A 399 55.22 48.13 79.78
CA GLN A 399 55.44 47.70 81.16
C GLN A 399 56.83 48.10 81.69
N ASN A 400 57.88 47.95 80.88
CA ASN A 400 59.23 48.39 81.26
C ASN A 400 59.33 49.91 81.40
N LEU A 401 58.66 50.69 80.54
CA LEU A 401 58.61 52.14 80.65
C LEU A 401 57.85 52.59 81.91
N LEU A 402 56.75 51.91 82.26
CA LEU A 402 55.99 52.16 83.48
C LEU A 402 56.83 51.93 84.74
N ALA A 403 57.57 50.82 84.79
CA ALA A 403 58.50 50.55 85.90
C ALA A 403 59.62 51.60 86.02
N HIS A 404 60.07 52.16 84.89
CA HIS A 404 61.06 53.24 84.89
C HIS A 404 60.48 54.56 85.39
N ILE A 405 59.22 54.86 85.05
CA ILE A 405 58.51 56.04 85.54
C ILE A 405 58.28 55.94 87.05
N GLU A 406 57.85 54.78 87.56
CA GLU A 406 57.69 54.55 89.00
C GLU A 406 59.02 54.77 89.75
N GLY A 407 60.14 54.26 89.22
CA GLY A 407 61.46 54.50 89.79
C GLY A 407 61.87 55.99 89.80
N LEU A 408 61.51 56.74 88.75
CA LEU A 408 61.75 58.18 88.68
C LEU A 408 60.83 58.97 89.63
N GLU A 409 59.59 58.53 89.84
CA GLU A 409 58.68 59.13 90.83
C GLU A 409 59.17 58.90 92.27
N GLU A 410 59.69 57.70 92.57
CA GLU A 410 60.38 57.43 93.85
C GLU A 410 61.63 58.31 94.02
N GLU A 411 62.41 58.51 92.95
CA GLU A 411 63.57 59.39 92.99
C GLU A 411 63.15 60.87 93.19
N ILE A 412 62.11 61.34 92.51
CA ILE A 412 61.56 62.69 92.68
C ILE A 412 61.03 62.88 94.10
N THR A 413 60.27 61.94 94.65
CA THR A 413 59.77 62.03 96.03
C THR A 413 60.93 62.04 97.04
N SER A 414 61.99 61.25 96.81
CA SER A 414 63.20 61.31 97.64
C SER A 414 63.92 62.66 97.55
N LEU A 415 63.94 63.29 96.36
CA LEU A 415 64.51 64.61 96.14
C LEU A 415 63.62 65.71 96.75
N GLU A 416 62.30 65.59 96.71
CA GLU A 416 61.36 66.49 97.37
C GLU A 416 61.50 66.41 98.90
N GLU A 417 61.70 65.22 99.46
CA GLU A 417 62.04 65.03 100.88
C GLU A 417 63.39 65.69 101.23
N LEU A 418 64.41 65.55 100.39
CA LEU A 418 65.70 66.21 100.58
C LEU A 418 65.63 67.75 100.46
N VAL A 419 64.81 68.27 99.54
CA VAL A 419 64.61 69.71 99.34
C VAL A 419 63.80 70.30 100.50
N SER A 420 62.74 69.62 100.95
CA SER A 420 61.97 70.05 102.13
C SER A 420 62.81 69.99 103.42
N HIS A 421 63.73 69.02 103.55
CA HIS A 421 64.69 68.96 104.65
C HIS A 421 65.74 70.10 104.59
N ASN A 422 66.14 70.55 103.39
CA ASN A 422 67.08 71.68 103.24
C ASN A 422 66.42 73.07 103.38
N LEU A 423 65.11 73.19 103.11
CA LEU A 423 64.35 74.44 103.27
C LEU A 423 63.84 74.67 104.71
N SER A 424 64.00 73.67 105.60
CA SER A 424 63.58 73.72 107.01
C SER A 424 64.73 73.92 108.02
N GLN A 425 65.95 74.19 107.52
CA GLN A 425 67.09 74.74 108.28
C GLN A 425 67.32 76.20 107.89
#